data_AF-A0A7Z9GYF0-F1
#
_entry.id   AF-A0A7Z9GYF0-F1
#
_cell.length_a   1.000
_cell.length_b   1.000
_cell.length_c   1.000
_cell.angle_alpha   90.00
_cell.angle_beta   90.00
_cell.angle_gamma   90.00
#
_symmetry.space_group_name_H-M   'P 1'
#
loop_
_entity.id
_entity.type
_entity.pdbx_description
1 polymer ?
#
loop_
_entity_poly.entity_id
_entity_poly.type
_entity_poly.pdbx_seq_one_letter_code
_entity_poly.pdbx_strand_id
1 'polypeptide(L)'
;LDRIRRNVDATGVLEGTDRFQQQAFDVVLGGVASAFDLSTEDPRTVERYDTAHLTRFEEWKDKNNKNHYKANSQSLGKLLLLARRLCENGCNFVTVTTSFVWDMHADVNNLGMERGMDYVGSPFNHSVSALIEDIEARGLQDDILVVCTGEMGRTPKINDRGGRDHWGNITPLLLYGAGIPRGQVIGHSTSDGGEPQSTPVTSPNLISTIMHTLVDVPELRLRVDVPRELMSVIGDHRPIDGLDLD
;
A
#
# COMPACT_ATOMS: atom_id res chain seq x y z
N LEU A 1 -5.67 12.92 21.93
CA LEU A 1 -5.97 11.53 22.30
C LEU A 1 -6.33 11.40 23.77
N ASP A 2 -5.60 12.02 24.70
CA ASP A 2 -5.87 11.97 26.15
C ASP A 2 -7.25 12.46 26.60
N ARG A 3 -7.86 13.37 25.85
CA ARG A 3 -9.23 13.86 26.10
C ARG A 3 -10.29 12.84 25.63
N ILE A 4 -9.99 12.04 24.62
CA ILE A 4 -10.86 10.97 24.13
C ILE A 4 -10.82 9.80 25.11
N ARG A 5 -9.63 9.37 25.53
CA ARG A 5 -9.44 8.30 26.52
C ARG A 5 -10.18 8.60 27.84
N ARG A 6 -9.98 9.80 28.40
CA ARG A 6 -10.72 10.24 29.61
C ARG A 6 -12.24 10.30 29.42
N ASN A 7 -12.71 10.69 28.24
CA ASN A 7 -14.14 10.73 27.97
C ASN A 7 -14.72 9.33 27.84
N VAL A 8 -14.03 8.39 27.19
CA VAL A 8 -14.46 6.99 27.06
C VAL A 8 -14.58 6.33 28.44
N ASP A 9 -13.56 6.49 29.29
CA ASP A 9 -13.55 5.96 30.66
C ASP A 9 -14.67 6.56 31.53
N ALA A 10 -15.01 7.84 31.31
CA ALA A 10 -16.00 8.55 32.13
C ALA A 10 -17.45 8.38 31.68
N THR A 11 -17.71 8.00 30.42
CA THR A 11 -19.05 8.04 29.83
C THR A 11 -19.61 6.68 29.44
N GLY A 12 -18.82 5.61 29.50
CA GLY A 12 -19.28 4.27 29.10
C GLY A 12 -19.69 4.17 27.63
N VAL A 13 -19.25 5.12 26.78
CA VAL A 13 -19.62 5.24 25.36
C VAL A 13 -19.31 3.97 24.54
N LEU A 14 -18.39 3.13 25.03
CA LEU A 14 -18.12 1.82 24.44
C LEU A 14 -19.32 0.86 24.56
N GLU A 15 -20.17 0.94 25.59
CA GLU A 15 -21.27 -0.02 25.82
C GLU A 15 -22.37 0.01 24.73
N GLY A 16 -22.43 1.08 23.91
CA GLY A 16 -23.41 1.23 22.82
C GLY A 16 -22.83 1.25 21.41
N THR A 17 -21.52 1.03 21.23
CA THR A 17 -20.87 1.02 19.91
C THR A 17 -20.76 -0.40 19.35
N ASP A 18 -20.78 -0.53 18.02
CA ASP A 18 -20.67 -1.83 17.35
C ASP A 18 -19.32 -2.50 17.64
N ARG A 19 -19.25 -3.84 17.58
CA ARG A 19 -18.06 -4.65 17.91
C ARG A 19 -16.83 -4.20 17.13
N PHE A 20 -17.00 -3.81 15.86
CA PHE A 20 -15.89 -3.32 15.03
C PHE A 20 -15.38 -1.95 15.48
N GLN A 21 -16.27 -1.08 16.00
CA GLN A 21 -15.88 0.22 16.52
C GLN A 21 -15.14 0.08 17.85
N GLN A 22 -15.61 -0.81 18.74
CA GLN A 22 -14.90 -1.15 19.98
C GLN A 22 -13.49 -1.68 19.68
N GLN A 23 -13.36 -2.64 18.74
CA GLN A 23 -12.05 -3.15 18.32
C GLN A 23 -11.13 -2.05 17.76
N ALA A 24 -11.65 -1.13 16.94
CA ALA A 24 -10.86 0.00 16.45
C ALA A 24 -10.40 0.92 17.59
N PHE A 25 -11.26 1.19 18.58
CA PHE A 25 -10.89 1.96 19.76
C PHE A 25 -9.84 1.25 20.61
N ASP A 26 -10.00 -0.06 20.83
CA ASP A 26 -9.06 -0.87 21.61
C ASP A 26 -7.68 -0.94 20.95
N VAL A 27 -7.62 -1.04 19.62
CA VAL A 27 -6.36 -0.96 18.87
C VAL A 27 -5.69 0.40 19.09
N VAL A 28 -6.44 1.49 18.92
CA VAL A 28 -5.90 2.87 19.10
C VAL A 28 -5.45 3.12 20.53
N LEU A 29 -6.25 2.71 21.53
CA LEU A 29 -5.98 2.92 22.95
C LEU A 29 -4.98 1.91 23.54
N GLY A 30 -4.84 0.75 22.91
CA GLY A 30 -4.05 -0.40 23.35
C GLY A 30 -2.56 -0.34 23.03
N GLY A 31 -2.06 0.78 22.51
CA GLY A 31 -0.62 0.99 22.27
C GLY A 31 -0.31 1.67 20.94
N VAL A 32 -1.21 1.55 19.95
CA VAL A 32 -1.00 2.10 18.60
C VAL A 32 -0.95 3.63 18.57
N ALA A 33 -1.47 4.31 19.60
CA ALA A 33 -1.38 5.76 19.74
C ALA A 33 0.07 6.30 19.63
N SER A 34 1.08 5.57 20.11
CA SER A 34 2.50 5.97 20.01
C SER A 34 3.01 6.03 18.56
N ALA A 35 2.39 5.25 17.64
CA ALA A 35 2.74 5.28 16.22
C ALA A 35 2.51 6.66 15.61
N PHE A 36 1.55 7.42 16.13
CA PHE A 36 1.22 8.78 15.68
C PHE A 36 2.12 9.87 16.31
N ASP A 37 2.91 9.54 17.34
CA ASP A 37 3.82 10.49 17.97
C ASP A 37 5.19 10.46 17.29
N LEU A 38 5.34 11.30 16.26
CA LEU A 38 6.59 11.44 15.52
C LEU A 38 7.70 12.15 16.30
N SER A 39 7.43 12.72 17.49
CA SER A 39 8.49 13.34 18.32
C SER A 39 9.51 12.31 18.82
N THR A 40 9.15 11.03 18.77
CA THR A 40 10.01 9.89 19.12
C THR A 40 10.79 9.31 17.94
N GLU A 41 10.55 9.79 16.72
CA GLU A 41 11.23 9.31 15.51
C GLU A 41 12.51 10.12 15.25
N ASP A 42 13.55 9.48 14.70
CA ASP A 42 14.75 10.22 14.27
C ASP A 42 14.34 11.25 13.21
N PRO A 43 14.65 12.55 13.40
CA PRO A 43 14.36 13.60 12.43
C PRO A 43 14.87 13.28 11.02
N ARG A 44 16.00 12.57 10.89
CA ARG A 44 16.55 12.14 9.60
C ARG A 44 15.66 11.12 8.90
N THR A 45 15.05 10.22 9.66
CA THR A 45 14.07 9.27 9.12
C THR A 45 12.85 10.04 8.63
N VAL A 46 12.31 10.96 9.44
CA VAL A 46 11.16 11.79 9.03
C VAL A 46 11.47 12.57 7.74
N GLU A 47 12.66 13.17 7.65
CA GLU A 47 13.14 13.88 6.46
C GLU A 47 13.31 12.94 5.25
N ARG A 48 13.83 11.72 5.44
CA ARG A 48 13.97 10.72 4.38
C ARG A 48 12.64 10.35 3.75
N TYR A 49 11.53 10.37 4.49
CA TYR A 49 10.20 10.12 3.94
C TYR A 49 9.53 11.38 3.34
N ASP A 50 10.03 12.59 3.58
CA ASP A 50 9.38 13.81 3.09
C ASP A 50 9.62 14.00 1.59
N THR A 51 8.55 13.86 0.80
CA THR A 51 8.57 14.03 -0.66
C THR A 51 7.92 15.34 -1.12
N ALA A 52 7.55 16.23 -0.19
CA ALA A 52 6.90 17.50 -0.54
C ALA A 52 7.77 18.39 -1.45
N HIS A 53 9.09 18.32 -1.30
CA HIS A 53 10.06 19.07 -2.10
C HIS A 53 10.19 18.57 -3.54
N LEU A 54 9.70 17.35 -3.85
CA LEU A 54 9.71 16.77 -5.20
C LEU A 54 8.62 17.36 -6.11
N THR A 55 7.85 18.34 -5.63
CA THR A 55 6.67 18.86 -6.32
C THR A 55 6.75 20.35 -6.60
N ARG A 56 6.39 20.75 -7.83
CA ARG A 56 6.43 22.13 -8.33
C ARG A 56 5.04 22.65 -8.73
N PHE A 57 4.24 23.04 -7.74
CA PHE A 57 2.80 23.36 -7.89
C PHE A 57 2.39 24.32 -9.02
N GLU A 58 3.26 25.25 -9.41
CA GLU A 58 2.92 26.28 -10.39
C GLU A 58 2.66 25.74 -11.80
N GLU A 59 3.11 24.52 -12.10
CA GLU A 59 3.07 23.94 -13.44
C GLU A 59 1.73 23.29 -13.85
N TRP A 60 0.74 23.17 -12.94
CA TRP A 60 -0.54 22.48 -13.21
C TRP A 60 -1.75 23.08 -12.47
N LYS A 61 -1.66 24.35 -12.09
CA LYS A 61 -2.74 25.05 -11.37
C LYS A 61 -4.08 25.09 -12.13
N ASP A 62 -4.03 24.91 -13.44
CA ASP A 62 -5.17 24.84 -14.35
C ASP A 62 -5.91 23.49 -14.30
N LYS A 63 -5.29 22.43 -13.78
CA LYS A 63 -5.90 21.10 -13.72
C LYS A 63 -6.90 20.96 -12.57
N ASN A 64 -7.94 20.15 -12.77
CA ASN A 64 -8.90 19.82 -11.72
C ASN A 64 -8.25 18.95 -10.63
N ASN A 65 -7.37 18.00 -11.01
CA ASN A 65 -6.72 17.11 -10.06
C ASN A 65 -5.47 17.70 -9.38
N LYS A 66 -5.23 19.00 -9.49
CA LYS A 66 -4.06 19.68 -8.89
C LYS A 66 -3.86 19.39 -7.40
N ASN A 67 -4.95 19.29 -6.65
CA ASN A 67 -4.91 19.02 -5.22
C ASN A 67 -4.57 17.55 -4.92
N HIS A 68 -4.90 16.63 -5.83
CA HIS A 68 -4.53 15.22 -5.72
C HIS A 68 -3.04 15.01 -5.99
N TYR A 69 -2.48 15.63 -7.04
CA TYR A 69 -1.03 15.63 -7.27
C TYR A 69 -0.27 16.21 -6.06
N LYS A 70 -0.81 17.28 -5.46
CA LYS A 70 -0.28 17.86 -4.22
C LYS A 70 -0.38 16.92 -3.02
N ALA A 71 -1.53 16.31 -2.82
CA ALA A 71 -1.72 15.40 -1.70
C ALA A 71 -0.77 14.21 -1.80
N ASN A 72 -0.60 13.63 -3.00
CA ASN A 72 0.30 12.51 -3.23
C ASN A 72 1.71 12.79 -2.70
N SER A 73 2.33 13.87 -3.16
CA SER A 73 3.70 14.19 -2.75
C SER A 73 3.84 14.69 -1.32
N GLN A 74 2.81 15.30 -0.75
CA GLN A 74 2.90 15.84 0.61
C GLN A 74 2.58 14.81 1.70
N SER A 75 1.92 13.70 1.34
CA SER A 75 1.38 12.74 2.30
C SER A 75 1.88 11.31 2.13
N LEU A 76 2.19 10.84 0.90
CA LEU A 76 2.49 9.42 0.68
C LEU A 76 3.63 8.92 1.58
N GLY A 77 4.77 9.61 1.58
CA GLY A 77 5.90 9.21 2.42
C GLY A 77 5.58 9.24 3.92
N LYS A 78 4.83 10.25 4.38
CA LYS A 78 4.40 10.33 5.80
C LYS A 78 3.45 9.19 6.17
N LEU A 79 2.59 8.78 5.24
CA LEU A 79 1.69 7.65 5.43
C LEU A 79 2.45 6.32 5.43
N LEU A 80 3.48 6.15 4.59
CA LEU A 80 4.33 4.95 4.64
C LEU A 80 5.16 4.88 5.94
N LEU A 81 5.70 6.02 6.40
CA LEU A 81 6.36 6.11 7.71
C LEU A 81 5.41 5.71 8.84
N LEU A 82 4.19 6.26 8.84
CA LEU A 82 3.16 5.89 9.80
C LEU A 82 2.81 4.40 9.69
N ALA A 83 2.69 3.85 8.48
CA ALA A 83 2.38 2.44 8.27
C ALA A 83 3.43 1.53 8.90
N ARG A 84 4.73 1.80 8.70
CA ARG A 84 5.80 1.05 9.38
C ARG A 84 5.70 1.16 10.90
N ARG A 85 5.44 2.36 11.43
CA ARG A 85 5.23 2.57 12.88
C ARG A 85 4.01 1.81 13.40
N LEU A 86 2.93 1.74 12.64
CA LEU A 86 1.74 0.96 12.99
C LEU A 86 2.10 -0.53 13.07
N CYS A 87 2.86 -1.05 12.11
CA CYS A 87 3.35 -2.44 12.14
C CYS A 87 4.20 -2.72 13.40
N GLU A 88 5.16 -1.85 13.74
CA GLU A 88 5.96 -1.98 14.98
C GLU A 88 5.12 -1.92 16.27
N ASN A 89 3.93 -1.31 16.21
CA ASN A 89 3.01 -1.21 17.34
C ASN A 89 1.87 -2.25 17.26
N GLY A 90 2.05 -3.32 16.49
CA GLY A 90 1.18 -4.49 16.48
C GLY A 90 0.00 -4.44 15.51
N CYS A 91 0.00 -3.50 14.56
CA CYS A 91 -0.97 -3.55 13.46
C CYS A 91 -0.54 -4.61 12.42
N ASN A 92 -1.31 -5.69 12.33
CA ASN A 92 -1.00 -6.80 11.42
C ASN A 92 -1.39 -6.54 9.95
N PHE A 93 -2.21 -5.53 9.68
CA PHE A 93 -2.63 -5.18 8.32
C PHE A 93 -2.86 -3.67 8.21
N VAL A 94 -2.13 -3.02 7.31
CA VAL A 94 -2.20 -1.57 7.10
C VAL A 94 -2.42 -1.28 5.63
N THR A 95 -3.56 -0.67 5.30
CA THR A 95 -3.82 -0.13 3.96
C THR A 95 -3.47 1.34 3.94
N VAL A 96 -2.54 1.72 3.06
CA VAL A 96 -2.21 3.12 2.84
C VAL A 96 -3.09 3.67 1.73
N THR A 97 -3.93 4.64 2.09
CA THR A 97 -4.72 5.42 1.15
C THR A 97 -4.31 6.88 1.25
N THR A 98 -4.12 7.53 0.11
CA THR A 98 -4.14 8.99 0.03
C THR A 98 -5.16 9.40 -1.02
N SER A 99 -5.37 10.69 -1.18
CA SER A 99 -6.12 11.27 -2.29
C SER A 99 -5.31 11.14 -3.59
N PHE A 100 -4.97 9.89 -3.96
CA PHE A 100 -4.14 9.54 -5.11
C PHE A 100 -4.78 10.02 -6.42
N VAL A 101 -3.92 10.44 -7.33
CA VAL A 101 -4.23 10.49 -8.76
C VAL A 101 -3.12 9.71 -9.46
N TRP A 102 -3.50 8.64 -10.16
CA TRP A 102 -2.60 7.89 -11.05
C TRP A 102 -3.04 8.05 -12.51
N ASP A 103 -3.75 9.14 -12.80
CA ASP A 103 -4.28 9.48 -14.12
C ASP A 103 -3.39 10.49 -14.84
N MET A 104 -3.15 10.19 -16.12
CA MET A 104 -2.31 10.96 -17.03
C MET A 104 -2.98 11.04 -18.42
N HIS A 105 -4.26 11.40 -18.45
CA HIS A 105 -5.11 11.40 -19.65
C HIS A 105 -4.84 12.56 -20.63
N ALA A 106 -4.00 13.53 -20.24
CA ALA A 106 -3.75 14.78 -20.95
C ALA A 106 -5.03 15.57 -21.28
N ASP A 107 -5.88 15.79 -20.26
CA ASP A 107 -7.17 16.46 -20.40
C ASP A 107 -7.32 17.64 -19.42
N VAL A 108 -8.56 18.09 -19.20
CA VAL A 108 -8.86 19.16 -18.23
C VAL A 108 -8.59 18.73 -16.79
N ASN A 109 -8.66 17.43 -16.51
CA ASN A 109 -8.47 16.89 -15.18
C ASN A 109 -6.99 16.59 -14.90
N ASN A 110 -6.27 16.09 -15.90
CA ASN A 110 -5.00 15.40 -15.72
C ASN A 110 -3.88 15.96 -16.60
N LEU A 111 -2.66 15.79 -16.12
CA LEU A 111 -1.46 16.04 -16.92
C LEU A 111 -1.27 14.97 -18.01
N GLY A 112 -0.38 15.24 -18.96
CA GLY A 112 0.09 14.23 -19.90
C GLY A 112 1.09 13.26 -19.25
N MET A 113 1.44 12.19 -19.97
CA MET A 113 2.20 11.06 -19.42
C MET A 113 3.51 11.46 -18.76
N GLU A 114 4.39 12.17 -19.47
CA GLU A 114 5.75 12.45 -18.99
C GLU A 114 5.73 13.25 -17.68
N ARG A 115 5.02 14.38 -17.68
CA ARG A 115 4.92 15.24 -16.49
C ARG A 115 4.12 14.57 -15.38
N GLY A 116 2.97 13.99 -15.69
CA GLY A 116 2.15 13.36 -14.67
C GLY A 116 2.87 12.19 -14.00
N MET A 117 3.64 11.40 -14.76
CA MET A 117 4.43 10.29 -14.23
C MET A 117 5.57 10.79 -13.32
N ASP A 118 6.25 11.88 -13.66
CA ASP A 118 7.25 12.47 -12.76
C ASP A 118 6.61 12.88 -11.42
N TYR A 119 5.43 13.52 -11.45
CA TYR A 119 4.78 13.99 -10.22
C TYR A 119 4.19 12.90 -9.34
N VAL A 120 3.82 11.75 -9.89
CA VAL A 120 3.25 10.65 -9.10
C VAL A 120 4.29 9.57 -8.81
N GLY A 121 5.11 9.25 -9.80
CA GLY A 121 6.14 8.23 -9.78
C GLY A 121 7.34 8.61 -8.93
N SER A 122 7.83 9.85 -9.00
CA SER A 122 9.01 10.26 -8.22
C SER A 122 8.75 10.22 -6.71
N PRO A 123 7.64 10.79 -6.17
CA PRO A 123 7.28 10.62 -4.77
C PRO A 123 7.04 9.16 -4.38
N PHE A 124 6.36 8.37 -5.23
CA PHE A 124 6.12 6.95 -4.97
C PHE A 124 7.44 6.18 -4.86
N ASN A 125 8.33 6.31 -5.84
CA ASN A 125 9.60 5.61 -5.88
C ASN A 125 10.48 5.97 -4.67
N HIS A 126 10.57 7.26 -4.34
CA HIS A 126 11.32 7.71 -3.17
C HIS A 126 10.73 7.19 -1.86
N SER A 127 9.41 7.31 -1.68
CA SER A 127 8.75 6.88 -0.45
C SER A 127 8.81 5.36 -0.25
N VAL A 128 8.64 4.56 -1.30
CA VAL A 128 8.76 3.09 -1.23
C VAL A 128 10.21 2.68 -0.96
N SER A 129 11.20 3.33 -1.58
CA SER A 129 12.62 3.09 -1.28
C SER A 129 12.93 3.38 0.19
N ALA A 130 12.46 4.52 0.71
CA ALA A 130 12.63 4.90 2.11
C ALA A 130 11.99 3.86 3.06
N LEU A 131 10.80 3.36 2.72
CA LEU A 131 10.12 2.31 3.49
C LEU A 131 10.94 1.01 3.54
N ILE A 132 11.42 0.55 2.39
CA ILE A 132 12.22 -0.67 2.29
C ILE A 132 13.50 -0.54 3.11
N GLU A 133 14.24 0.56 2.94
CA GLU A 133 15.48 0.84 3.68
C GLU A 133 15.24 0.91 5.20
N ASP A 134 14.14 1.55 5.63
CA ASP A 134 13.77 1.67 7.05
C ASP A 134 13.35 0.33 7.65
N ILE A 135 12.64 -0.52 6.88
CA ILE A 135 12.32 -1.91 7.27
C ILE A 135 13.62 -2.72 7.48
N GLU A 136 14.57 -2.64 6.53
CA GLU A 136 15.85 -3.35 6.65
C GLU A 136 16.69 -2.85 7.83
N ALA A 137 16.79 -1.52 8.00
CA ALA A 137 17.56 -0.91 9.08
C ALA A 137 17.06 -1.31 10.47
N ARG A 138 15.78 -1.70 10.58
CA ARG A 138 15.14 -2.16 11.81
C ARG A 138 15.11 -3.67 11.98
N GLY A 139 15.55 -4.42 10.97
CA GLY A 139 15.48 -5.88 10.98
C GLY A 139 14.07 -6.45 10.80
N LEU A 140 13.15 -5.68 10.22
CA LEU A 140 11.73 -6.04 10.06
C LEU A 140 11.43 -6.71 8.72
N GLN A 141 12.44 -6.97 7.88
CA GLN A 141 12.23 -7.50 6.53
C GLN A 141 11.61 -8.91 6.51
N ASP A 142 11.75 -9.66 7.60
CA ASP A 142 11.15 -11.00 7.72
C ASP A 142 9.74 -10.94 8.32
N ASP A 143 9.37 -9.82 8.96
CA ASP A 143 8.08 -9.63 9.66
C ASP A 143 7.05 -8.84 8.84
N ILE A 144 7.50 -8.01 7.89
CA ILE A 144 6.63 -7.11 7.13
C ILE A 144 6.62 -7.48 5.65
N LEU A 145 5.44 -7.82 5.12
CA LEU A 145 5.17 -7.87 3.68
C LEU A 145 4.70 -6.49 3.18
N VAL A 146 5.46 -5.90 2.27
CA VAL A 146 5.07 -4.71 1.51
C VAL A 146 4.46 -5.15 0.19
N VAL A 147 3.22 -4.69 -0.07
CA VAL A 147 2.52 -4.92 -1.34
C VAL A 147 2.20 -3.57 -1.99
N CYS A 148 2.69 -3.36 -3.21
CA CYS A 148 2.32 -2.20 -4.02
C CYS A 148 1.70 -2.67 -5.33
N THR A 149 0.43 -2.36 -5.53
CA THR A 149 -0.31 -2.71 -6.74
C THR A 149 -1.48 -1.74 -6.95
N GLY A 150 -2.11 -1.79 -8.12
CA GLY A 150 -3.27 -0.98 -8.48
C GLY A 150 -4.34 -1.82 -9.17
N GLU A 151 -5.55 -1.27 -9.35
CA GLU A 151 -6.66 -2.02 -9.97
C GLU A 151 -6.47 -2.25 -11.48
N MET A 152 -5.72 -1.37 -12.15
CA MET A 152 -5.55 -1.35 -13.60
C MET A 152 -4.20 -0.74 -13.99
N GLY A 153 -3.72 -1.11 -15.18
CA GLY A 153 -2.61 -0.44 -15.85
C GLY A 153 -3.07 0.72 -16.73
N ARG A 154 -2.25 1.05 -17.72
CA ARG A 154 -2.49 2.15 -18.67
C ARG A 154 -2.24 1.67 -20.10
N THR A 155 -2.99 2.22 -21.05
CA THR A 155 -2.91 1.80 -22.46
C THR A 155 -1.45 1.77 -22.93
N PRO A 156 -0.99 0.71 -23.63
CA PRO A 156 0.36 0.62 -24.21
C PRO A 156 0.74 1.81 -25.08
N LYS A 157 -0.25 2.29 -25.84
CA LYS A 157 -0.12 3.40 -26.77
C LYS A 157 -0.54 4.71 -26.10
N ILE A 158 0.24 5.76 -26.37
CA ILE A 158 -0.10 7.14 -26.01
C ILE A 158 -1.26 7.61 -26.91
N ASN A 159 -2.27 8.22 -26.30
CA ASN A 159 -3.43 8.77 -27.02
C ASN A 159 -3.08 10.08 -27.74
N ASP A 160 -3.97 10.57 -28.60
CA ASP A 160 -3.73 11.75 -29.45
C ASP A 160 -3.51 13.05 -28.65
N ARG A 161 -3.77 13.05 -27.34
CA ARG A 161 -3.54 14.20 -26.44
C ARG A 161 -2.20 14.14 -25.71
N GLY A 162 -1.44 13.05 -25.84
CA GLY A 162 -0.20 12.84 -25.08
C GLY A 162 -0.40 12.17 -23.72
N GLY A 163 -1.56 11.53 -23.51
CA GLY A 163 -1.89 10.78 -22.30
C GLY A 163 -1.95 9.26 -22.50
N ARG A 164 -2.33 8.53 -21.45
CA ARG A 164 -2.72 7.11 -21.56
C ARG A 164 -4.05 6.86 -20.84
N ASP A 165 -4.87 6.02 -21.44
CA ASP A 165 -6.22 5.73 -20.96
C ASP A 165 -6.22 4.50 -20.02
N HIS A 166 -7.40 4.16 -19.48
CA HIS A 166 -7.57 3.00 -18.59
C HIS A 166 -7.33 1.68 -19.32
N TRP A 167 -6.65 0.75 -18.64
CA TRP A 167 -6.29 -0.54 -19.23
C TRP A 167 -6.32 -1.66 -18.19
N GLY A 168 -7.37 -2.47 -18.21
CA GLY A 168 -7.62 -3.50 -17.19
C GLY A 168 -6.86 -4.82 -17.40
N ASN A 169 -6.17 -4.97 -18.53
CA ASN A 169 -5.62 -6.27 -18.92
C ASN A 169 -4.32 -6.64 -18.18
N ILE A 170 -3.61 -5.65 -17.64
CA ILE A 170 -2.39 -5.87 -16.86
C ILE A 170 -2.17 -4.70 -15.89
N THR A 171 -1.62 -4.98 -14.70
CA THR A 171 -1.29 -4.00 -13.66
C THR A 171 0.06 -4.36 -13.03
N PRO A 172 0.89 -3.39 -12.59
CA PRO A 172 2.11 -3.70 -11.87
C PRO A 172 1.83 -4.29 -10.48
N LEU A 173 2.72 -5.18 -10.04
CA LEU A 173 2.74 -5.74 -8.69
C LEU A 173 4.19 -5.74 -8.19
N LEU A 174 4.41 -5.11 -7.05
CA LEU A 174 5.67 -5.16 -6.30
C LEU A 174 5.40 -5.80 -4.94
N LEU A 175 6.23 -6.79 -4.61
CA LEU A 175 6.27 -7.46 -3.32
C LEU A 175 7.66 -7.32 -2.71
N TYR A 176 7.72 -7.10 -1.41
CA TYR A 176 8.99 -7.04 -0.67
C TYR A 176 8.78 -7.50 0.79
N GLY A 177 9.74 -8.23 1.33
CA GLY A 177 9.75 -8.67 2.73
C GLY A 177 9.00 -9.99 2.99
N ALA A 178 8.67 -10.25 4.25
CA ALA A 178 8.13 -11.52 4.74
C ALA A 178 8.95 -12.76 4.31
N GLY A 179 10.28 -12.62 4.27
CA GLY A 179 11.20 -13.70 3.87
C GLY A 179 11.21 -14.04 2.38
N ILE A 180 10.42 -13.35 1.55
CA ILE A 180 10.37 -13.57 0.10
C ILE A 180 11.74 -13.30 -0.54
N PRO A 181 12.23 -14.17 -1.45
CA PRO A 181 13.47 -13.94 -2.17
C PRO A 181 13.48 -12.62 -2.95
N ARG A 182 14.56 -11.84 -2.77
CA ARG A 182 14.73 -10.52 -3.39
C ARG A 182 15.36 -10.59 -4.78
N GLY A 183 15.09 -9.56 -5.59
CA GLY A 183 15.72 -9.37 -6.90
C GLY A 183 15.11 -10.22 -8.03
N GLN A 184 13.91 -10.74 -7.83
CA GLN A 184 13.22 -11.54 -8.84
C GLN A 184 12.32 -10.67 -9.74
N VAL A 185 12.16 -11.12 -10.99
CA VAL A 185 11.12 -10.64 -11.91
C VAL A 185 10.30 -11.86 -12.31
N ILE A 186 9.03 -11.88 -11.94
CA ILE A 186 8.12 -12.99 -12.20
C ILE A 186 7.16 -12.60 -13.32
N GLY A 187 7.20 -13.40 -14.40
CA GLY A 187 6.40 -13.16 -15.59
C GLY A 187 6.90 -12.02 -16.47
N HIS A 188 6.23 -11.82 -17.60
CA HIS A 188 6.48 -10.70 -18.52
C HIS A 188 5.23 -10.37 -19.33
N SER A 189 5.13 -9.11 -19.73
CA SER A 189 4.10 -8.62 -20.63
C SER A 189 4.50 -8.80 -22.10
N THR A 190 3.56 -8.53 -23.00
CA THR A 190 3.84 -8.29 -24.42
C THR A 190 4.84 -7.15 -24.59
N SER A 191 5.51 -7.08 -25.75
CA SER A 191 6.56 -6.07 -26.01
C SER A 191 6.10 -4.62 -25.90
N ASP A 192 4.79 -4.36 -26.02
CA ASP A 192 4.16 -3.06 -25.84
C ASP A 192 3.66 -2.81 -24.40
N GLY A 193 3.69 -3.84 -23.54
CA GLY A 193 3.27 -3.77 -22.14
C GLY A 193 1.76 -3.87 -21.92
N GLY A 194 1.00 -4.37 -22.90
CA GLY A 194 -0.47 -4.39 -22.86
C GLY A 194 -1.09 -5.63 -22.22
N GLU A 195 -0.51 -6.79 -22.42
CA GLU A 195 -1.11 -8.06 -21.99
C GLU A 195 -0.08 -8.91 -21.25
N PRO A 196 -0.48 -9.80 -20.34
CA PRO A 196 0.41 -10.85 -19.84
C PRO A 196 0.78 -11.79 -20.99
N GLN A 197 2.09 -11.98 -21.23
CA GLN A 197 2.60 -12.91 -22.23
C GLN A 197 3.01 -14.25 -21.59
N SER A 198 3.45 -14.24 -20.33
CA SER A 198 3.61 -15.44 -19.50
C SER A 198 2.31 -15.83 -18.78
N THR A 199 2.35 -16.90 -17.96
CA THR A 199 1.27 -17.24 -17.03
C THR A 199 0.84 -16.01 -16.22
N PRO A 200 -0.44 -15.59 -16.29
CA PRO A 200 -0.90 -14.42 -15.57
C PRO A 200 -0.91 -14.65 -14.06
N VAL A 201 -0.39 -13.69 -13.31
CA VAL A 201 -0.63 -13.57 -11.86
C VAL A 201 -1.97 -12.86 -11.68
N THR A 202 -2.89 -13.50 -10.96
CA THR A 202 -4.24 -13.00 -10.74
C THR A 202 -4.45 -12.53 -9.31
N SER A 203 -5.50 -11.75 -9.04
CA SER A 203 -5.84 -11.32 -7.66
C SER A 203 -5.95 -12.49 -6.69
N PRO A 204 -6.55 -13.64 -7.04
CA PRO A 204 -6.49 -14.83 -6.20
C PRO A 204 -5.08 -15.32 -5.85
N ASN A 205 -4.11 -15.26 -6.76
CA ASN A 205 -2.73 -15.62 -6.46
C ASN A 205 -2.11 -14.64 -5.45
N LEU A 206 -2.35 -13.33 -5.61
CA LEU A 206 -1.87 -12.32 -4.67
C LEU A 206 -2.50 -12.49 -3.28
N ILE A 207 -3.81 -12.70 -3.20
CA ILE A 207 -4.48 -12.91 -1.91
C ILE A 207 -3.96 -14.18 -1.24
N SER A 208 -3.82 -15.30 -1.98
CA SER A 208 -3.24 -16.53 -1.45
C SER A 208 -1.81 -16.31 -0.93
N THR A 209 -0.98 -15.60 -1.69
CA THR A 209 0.38 -15.19 -1.28
C THR A 209 0.37 -14.42 0.05
N ILE A 210 -0.47 -13.37 0.16
CA ILE A 210 -0.60 -12.59 1.40
C ILE A 210 -1.04 -13.49 2.56
N MET A 211 -2.03 -14.34 2.37
CA MET A 211 -2.51 -15.22 3.44
C MET A 211 -1.44 -16.20 3.91
N HIS A 212 -0.65 -16.78 2.99
CA HIS A 212 0.48 -17.64 3.36
C HIS A 212 1.55 -16.93 4.20
N THR A 213 1.67 -15.60 4.10
CA THR A 213 2.57 -14.81 4.98
C THR A 213 1.94 -14.45 6.33
N LEU A 214 0.61 -14.46 6.44
CA LEU A 214 -0.11 -14.03 7.64
C LEU A 214 -0.49 -15.18 8.58
N VAL A 215 -0.65 -16.39 8.05
CA VAL A 215 -1.13 -17.55 8.82
C VAL A 215 -0.33 -18.81 8.51
N ASP A 216 -0.15 -19.64 9.52
CA ASP A 216 0.25 -21.03 9.34
C ASP A 216 -0.94 -21.79 8.71
N VAL A 217 -0.86 -21.99 7.40
CA VAL A 217 -1.92 -22.65 6.62
C VAL A 217 -2.18 -24.09 7.09
N PRO A 218 -1.17 -24.94 7.35
CA PRO A 218 -1.37 -26.23 7.99
C PRO A 218 -2.19 -26.18 9.28
N GLU A 219 -1.83 -25.30 10.23
CA GLU A 219 -2.56 -25.15 11.49
C GLU A 219 -3.98 -24.62 11.28
N LEU A 220 -4.15 -23.65 10.36
CA LEU A 220 -5.47 -23.09 10.06
C LEU A 220 -6.43 -24.16 9.51
N ARG A 221 -5.94 -25.11 8.71
CA ARG A 221 -6.74 -26.23 8.17
C ARG A 221 -7.28 -27.17 9.26
N LEU A 222 -6.67 -27.19 10.43
CA LEU A 222 -7.12 -28.00 11.56
C LEU A 222 -8.22 -27.30 12.39
N ARG A 223 -8.40 -25.98 12.21
CA ARG A 223 -9.40 -25.22 12.94
C ARG A 223 -10.80 -25.39 12.34
N VAL A 224 -11.76 -25.71 13.20
CA VAL A 224 -13.17 -25.91 12.82
C VAL A 224 -14.01 -24.63 12.84
N ASP A 225 -13.46 -23.55 13.40
CA ASP A 225 -14.14 -22.27 13.60
C ASP A 225 -13.75 -21.18 12.58
N VAL A 226 -12.98 -21.55 11.56
CA VAL A 226 -12.57 -20.63 10.48
C VAL A 226 -13.70 -20.54 9.44
N PRO A 227 -14.13 -19.33 9.04
CA PRO A 227 -15.13 -19.14 7.99
C PRO A 227 -14.73 -19.84 6.69
N ARG A 228 -15.69 -20.47 6.02
CA ARG A 228 -15.42 -21.21 4.77
C ARG A 228 -14.86 -20.30 3.68
N GLU A 229 -15.29 -19.05 3.66
CA GLU A 229 -14.83 -18.04 2.70
C GLU A 229 -13.33 -17.79 2.84
N LEU A 230 -12.82 -17.77 4.08
CA LEU A 230 -11.38 -17.64 4.34
C LEU A 230 -10.63 -18.92 3.94
N MET A 231 -11.22 -20.08 4.22
CA MET A 231 -10.66 -21.37 3.80
C MET A 231 -10.59 -21.52 2.28
N SER A 232 -11.59 -21.04 1.53
CA SER A 232 -11.55 -21.06 0.05
C SER A 232 -10.46 -20.15 -0.50
N VAL A 233 -10.28 -18.97 0.09
CA VAL A 233 -9.24 -18.03 -0.35
C VAL A 233 -7.83 -18.63 -0.21
N ILE A 234 -7.59 -19.39 0.86
CA ILE A 234 -6.30 -20.02 1.15
C ILE A 234 -6.15 -21.37 0.41
N GLY A 235 -7.23 -22.13 0.27
CA GLY A 235 -7.20 -23.51 -0.22
C GLY A 235 -7.36 -23.65 -1.73
N ASP A 236 -8.11 -22.75 -2.38
CA ASP A 236 -8.51 -22.93 -3.78
C ASP A 236 -7.52 -22.30 -4.78
N HIS A 237 -6.61 -21.46 -4.28
CA HIS A 237 -5.65 -20.73 -5.10
C HIS A 237 -4.23 -20.92 -4.59
N ARG A 238 -3.31 -21.15 -5.53
CA ARG A 238 -1.88 -21.23 -5.21
C ARG A 238 -1.28 -19.82 -5.03
N PRO A 239 -0.32 -19.65 -4.11
CA PRO A 239 0.54 -18.47 -4.09
C PRO A 239 1.20 -18.22 -5.45
N ILE A 240 1.78 -17.04 -5.63
CA ILE A 240 2.52 -16.72 -6.84
C ILE A 240 3.74 -17.65 -6.94
N ASP A 241 3.83 -18.38 -8.04
CA ASP A 241 4.96 -19.29 -8.32
C ASP A 241 6.29 -18.50 -8.35
N GLY A 242 7.31 -19.03 -7.68
CA GLY A 242 8.66 -18.45 -7.64
C GLY A 242 8.98 -17.65 -6.37
N LEU A 243 8.02 -17.44 -5.47
CA LEU A 243 8.22 -16.73 -4.20
C LEU A 243 8.73 -17.62 -3.04
N ASP A 244 8.90 -18.93 -3.26
CA ASP A 244 9.43 -19.89 -2.28
C ASP A 244 8.74 -19.84 -0.90
N LEU A 245 7.40 -19.77 -0.88
CA LEU A 245 6.56 -19.70 0.33
C LEU A 245 6.14 -21.09 0.89
N ASP A 246 6.83 -22.16 0.48
CA ASP A 246 6.53 -23.56 0.82
C ASP A 246 7.31 -24.08 2.04
#